data_AF-A0A5K1DL36-F1
#
_entry.id   AF-A0A5K1DL36-F1
#
_cell.length_a   1.000
_cell.length_b   1.000
_cell.length_c   1.000
_cell.angle_alpha   90.00
_cell.angle_beta   90.00
_cell.angle_gamma   90.00
#
_symmetry.space_group_name_H-M   'P 1'
#
loop_
_entity.id
_entity.type
_entity.pdbx_description
1 polymer ?
#
loop_
_entity_poly.entity_id
_entity_poly.type
_entity_poly.pdbx_seq_one_letter_code
_entity_poly.pdbx_strand_id
1 'polypeptide(L)'
;DFGGEKDKIFCGVFDGHGPYGHKVARHVRDSLPLKISAHFDALQEADYECDEESNGTCGGDQDGWPKDLSSWKSIFVRSFKEMDKELSMHPSIDCFCSGSTAVSLVKQ
;
A
#
# COMPACT_ATOMS: atom_id res chain seq x y z
N ASP A 1 -7.66 -3.68 14.79
CA ASP A 1 -8.49 -2.89 13.88
C ASP A 1 -7.59 -2.08 12.97
N PHE A 2 -7.62 -2.42 11.69
CA PHE A 2 -6.86 -1.76 10.62
C PHE A 2 -7.64 -0.53 10.13
N GLY A 3 -6.96 0.61 9.99
CA GLY A 3 -7.61 1.88 9.60
C GLY A 3 -8.66 2.39 10.57
N GLY A 4 -8.59 2.02 11.85
CA GLY A 4 -9.58 2.42 12.85
C GLY A 4 -10.94 1.74 12.70
N GLU A 5 -11.12 0.88 11.69
CA GLU A 5 -12.35 0.16 11.45
C GLU A 5 -12.38 -1.18 12.18
N LYS A 6 -13.48 -1.41 12.89
CA LYS A 6 -13.70 -2.61 13.68
C LYS A 6 -13.73 -3.85 12.77
N ASP A 7 -13.12 -4.94 13.24
CA ASP A 7 -13.06 -6.23 12.55
C ASP A 7 -12.26 -6.26 11.23
N LYS A 8 -11.73 -5.11 10.76
CA LYS A 8 -10.72 -5.06 9.69
C LYS A 8 -9.36 -5.46 10.22
N ILE A 9 -8.70 -6.38 9.53
CA ILE A 9 -7.40 -6.94 9.93
C ILE A 9 -6.42 -6.86 8.76
N PHE A 10 -5.23 -6.32 9.02
CA PHE A 10 -4.10 -6.42 8.11
C PHE A 10 -3.14 -7.51 8.59
N CYS A 11 -2.74 -8.38 7.66
CA CYS A 11 -1.71 -9.39 7.86
C CYS A 11 -0.65 -9.24 6.77
N GLY A 12 0.63 -9.35 7.14
CA GLY A 12 1.72 -9.30 6.19
C GLY A 12 2.87 -10.22 6.55
N VAL A 13 3.53 -10.77 5.53
CA VAL A 13 4.77 -11.55 5.64
C VAL A 13 5.84 -10.82 4.84
N PHE A 14 6.99 -10.58 5.46
CA PHE A 14 8.08 -9.80 4.90
C PHE A 14 9.38 -10.58 5.02
N ASP A 15 9.90 -11.06 3.90
CA ASP A 15 11.13 -11.86 3.85
C ASP A 15 12.28 -11.01 3.29
N GLY A 16 13.14 -10.55 4.20
CA GLY A 16 14.27 -9.68 3.92
C GLY A 16 15.51 -10.45 3.48
N HIS A 17 16.18 -9.98 2.43
CA HIS A 17 17.41 -10.57 1.89
C HIS A 17 18.51 -9.52 1.65
N GLY A 18 19.75 -10.00 1.52
CA GLY A 18 20.94 -9.15 1.39
C GLY A 18 21.49 -8.66 2.74
N PRO A 19 22.61 -7.90 2.74
CA PRO A 19 23.31 -7.50 3.96
C PRO A 19 22.44 -6.74 4.96
N TYR A 20 21.48 -5.95 4.46
CA TYR A 20 20.54 -5.17 5.26
C TYR A 20 19.08 -5.58 5.07
N GLY A 21 18.82 -6.77 4.53
CA GLY A 21 17.45 -7.26 4.27
C GLY A 21 16.54 -7.25 5.49
N HIS A 22 17.09 -7.61 6.66
CA HIS A 22 16.36 -7.55 7.93
C HIS A 22 15.94 -6.11 8.32
N LYS A 23 16.69 -5.07 7.91
CA LYS A 23 16.30 -3.67 8.12
C LYS A 23 15.21 -3.25 7.13
N VAL A 24 15.34 -3.65 5.86
CA VAL A 24 14.33 -3.39 4.83
C VAL A 24 13.00 -4.05 5.23
N ALA A 25 13.00 -5.36 5.52
CA ALA A 25 11.80 -6.08 5.92
C ALA A 25 11.14 -5.51 7.19
N ARG A 26 11.95 -5.09 8.17
CA ARG A 26 11.47 -4.39 9.37
C ARG A 26 10.78 -3.08 9.01
N HIS A 27 11.40 -2.28 8.15
CA HIS A 27 10.85 -1.00 7.72
C HIS A 27 9.53 -1.16 6.97
N VAL A 28 9.47 -2.14 6.06
CA VAL A 28 8.23 -2.48 5.33
C VAL A 28 7.15 -2.92 6.32
N ARG A 29 7.45 -3.82 7.25
CA ARG A 29 6.51 -4.28 8.28
C ARG A 29 5.93 -3.12 9.09
N ASP A 30 6.77 -2.18 9.48
CA ASP A 30 6.38 -1.10 10.38
C ASP A 30 5.63 0.04 9.66
N SER A 31 5.90 0.25 8.36
CA SER A 31 5.40 1.43 7.63
C SER A 31 4.37 1.13 6.54
N LEU A 32 4.38 -0.07 5.94
CA LEU A 32 3.49 -0.42 4.82
C LEU A 32 2.01 -0.46 5.22
N PRO A 33 1.61 -1.04 6.38
CA PRO A 33 0.20 -1.06 6.78
C PRO A 33 -0.38 0.36 6.89
N LEU A 34 0.41 1.31 7.41
CA LEU A 34 -0.01 2.69 7.58
C LEU A 34 -0.25 3.39 6.24
N LYS A 35 0.60 3.13 5.23
CA LYS A 35 0.42 3.65 3.88
C LYS A 35 -0.86 3.11 3.22
N ILE A 36 -1.09 1.81 3.34
CA ILE A 36 -2.30 1.17 2.79
C ILE A 36 -3.56 1.76 3.44
N SER A 37 -3.54 1.95 4.76
CA SER A 37 -4.64 2.58 5.48
C SER A 37 -4.89 4.01 5.01
N ALA A 38 -3.85 4.84 4.93
CA ALA A 38 -3.99 6.24 4.52
C ALA A 38 -4.54 6.40 3.10
N HIS A 39 -4.12 5.54 2.16
CA HIS A 39 -4.67 5.55 0.79
C HIS A 39 -6.10 5.02 0.74
N PHE A 40 -6.48 4.10 1.64
CA PHE A 40 -7.85 3.63 1.77
C PHE A 40 -8.78 4.76 2.27
N ASP A 41 -8.37 5.46 3.33
CA ASP A 41 -9.14 6.58 3.90
C ASP A 41 -9.31 7.71 2.86
N ALA A 42 -8.24 8.05 2.14
CA ALA A 42 -8.28 9.10 1.12
C ALA A 42 -9.17 8.76 -0.09
N LEU A 43 -9.30 7.48 -0.46
CA LEU A 43 -10.24 7.08 -1.51
C LEU A 43 -11.68 7.14 -1.04
N GLN A 44 -11.95 6.84 0.23
CA GLN A 44 -13.28 6.93 0.79
C GLN A 44 -13.77 8.38 0.76
N GLU A 45 -12.92 9.33 1.20
CA GLU A 45 -13.22 10.78 1.13
C GLU A 45 -13.45 11.27 -0.30
N ALA A 46 -12.64 10.81 -1.27
CA ALA A 46 -12.80 11.20 -2.67
C ALA A 46 -14.09 10.66 -3.30
N ASP A 47 -14.57 9.47 -2.89
CA ASP A 47 -15.84 8.89 -3.36
C ASP A 47 -17.05 9.66 -2.82
N TYR A 48 -16.94 10.24 -1.61
CA TYR A 48 -17.97 11.11 -1.04
C TYR A 48 -18.03 12.50 -1.68
N GLU A 49 -16.91 13.02 -2.20
CA GLU A 49 -16.87 14.33 -2.89
C GLU A 49 -17.27 14.28 -4.37
N CYS A 50 -17.26 13.10 -5.01
CA CYS A 50 -17.54 12.99 -6.45
C CYS A 50 -18.98 12.64 -6.84
N ASP A 51 -19.93 12.70 -5.89
CA ASP A 51 -21.37 12.63 -6.19
C ASP A 51 -21.94 13.98 -6.71
N GLU A 52 -21.15 15.06 -6.71
CA GLU A 52 -21.43 16.29 -7.45
C GLU A 52 -20.39 16.54 -8.55
N GLU A 53 -20.64 15.94 -9.71
CA GLU A 53 -20.35 16.54 -11.02
C GLU A 53 -18.88 16.95 -11.29
N SER A 54 -17.95 16.00 -11.54
CA SER A 54 -16.95 16.14 -12.61
C SER A 54 -16.06 14.91 -12.81
N ASN A 55 -15.88 14.59 -14.08
CA ASN A 55 -15.00 13.59 -14.68
C ASN A 55 -13.50 13.89 -14.39
N GLY A 56 -12.90 13.19 -13.41
CA GLY A 56 -11.48 13.28 -13.06
C GLY A 56 -10.76 11.95 -13.25
N THR A 57 -10.16 11.75 -14.42
CA THR A 57 -9.38 10.58 -14.85
C THR A 57 -8.36 10.07 -13.82
N CYS A 58 -8.51 8.81 -13.39
CA CYS A 58 -7.39 7.96 -13.00
C CYS A 58 -7.33 6.77 -13.98
N GLY A 59 -6.29 6.74 -14.81
CA GLY A 59 -6.09 5.67 -15.80
C GLY A 59 -6.06 4.30 -15.14
N GLY A 60 -7.09 3.51 -15.40
CA GLY A 60 -7.11 2.08 -15.15
C GLY A 60 -7.46 1.41 -16.47
N ASP A 61 -6.63 0.46 -16.88
CA ASP A 61 -7.00 -0.53 -17.88
C ASP A 61 -8.43 -1.01 -17.59
N GLN A 62 -9.26 -1.16 -18.62
CA GLN A 62 -10.58 -1.79 -18.46
C GLN A 62 -10.38 -3.31 -18.32
N ASP A 63 -9.62 -3.75 -17.33
CA ASP A 63 -9.70 -5.11 -16.85
C ASP A 63 -11.04 -5.23 -16.12
N GLY A 64 -11.98 -6.02 -16.65
CA GLY A 64 -13.40 -6.11 -16.24
C GLY A 64 -13.67 -6.62 -14.81
N TRP A 65 -12.93 -6.11 -13.83
CA TRP A 65 -13.01 -6.41 -12.41
C TRP A 65 -14.08 -5.54 -11.73
N PRO A 66 -14.70 -6.05 -10.66
CA PRO A 66 -15.53 -5.25 -9.76
C PRO A 66 -14.80 -3.99 -9.28
N LYS A 67 -15.51 -2.86 -9.21
CA LYS A 67 -14.95 -1.54 -8.81
C LYS A 67 -14.15 -1.61 -7.52
N ASP A 68 -14.67 -2.28 -6.49
CA ASP A 68 -13.99 -2.44 -5.20
C ASP A 68 -12.61 -3.11 -5.34
N LEU A 69 -12.50 -4.15 -6.18
CA LEU A 69 -11.23 -4.84 -6.41
C LEU A 69 -10.25 -3.96 -7.19
N SER A 70 -10.74 -3.17 -8.13
CA SER A 70 -9.92 -2.17 -8.84
C SER A 70 -9.43 -1.07 -7.91
N SER A 71 -10.26 -0.58 -6.99
CA SER A 71 -9.88 0.39 -5.97
C SER A 71 -8.80 -0.18 -5.05
N TRP A 72 -9.00 -1.38 -4.50
CA TRP A 72 -8.00 -2.08 -3.69
C TRP A 72 -6.69 -2.30 -4.45
N LYS A 73 -6.75 -2.76 -5.70
CA LYS A 73 -5.56 -2.93 -6.55
C LYS A 73 -4.78 -1.60 -6.65
N SER A 74 -5.47 -0.49 -6.87
CA SER A 74 -4.82 0.82 -6.96
C SER A 74 -4.19 1.26 -5.62
N ILE A 75 -4.85 1.03 -4.48
CA ILE A 75 -4.33 1.30 -3.14
C ILE A 75 -3.04 0.54 -2.90
N PHE A 76 -3.05 -0.78 -3.13
CA PHE A 76 -1.89 -1.63 -2.91
C PHE A 76 -0.73 -1.21 -3.82
N VAL A 77 -0.98 -1.01 -5.12
CA VAL A 77 0.05 -0.58 -6.07
C VAL A 77 0.66 0.76 -5.66
N ARG A 78 -0.16 1.74 -5.26
CA ARG A 78 0.32 3.05 -4.84
C ARG A 78 1.14 2.98 -3.55
N SER A 79 0.65 2.23 -2.56
CA SER A 79 1.31 2.07 -1.27
C SER A 79 2.67 1.39 -1.39
N PHE A 80 2.77 0.35 -2.23
CA PHE A 80 4.04 -0.35 -2.48
C PHE A 80 5.04 0.52 -3.24
N LYS A 81 4.58 1.29 -4.25
CA LYS A 81 5.44 2.25 -4.96
C LYS A 81 5.98 3.34 -4.02
N GLU A 82 5.13 3.85 -3.13
CA GLU A 82 5.54 4.83 -2.14
C GLU A 82 6.56 4.26 -1.15
N MET A 83 6.32 3.03 -0.67
CA MET A 83 7.26 2.30 0.20
C MET A 83 8.64 2.12 -0.46
N ASP A 84 8.65 1.66 -1.72
CA ASP A 84 9.89 1.44 -2.47
C ASP A 84 10.67 2.75 -2.67
N LYS A 85 9.97 3.83 -3.01
CA LYS A 85 10.58 5.17 -3.13
C LYS A 85 11.16 5.65 -1.79
N GLU A 86 10.44 5.48 -0.69
CA GLU A 86 10.92 5.85 0.64
C GLU A 86 12.20 5.09 1.01
N LEU A 87 12.22 3.77 0.81
CA LEU A 87 13.39 2.92 1.05
C LEU A 87 14.58 3.33 0.18
N SER A 88 14.35 3.69 -1.09
CA SER A 88 15.42 4.13 -2.00
C SER A 88 16.10 5.45 -1.57
N MET A 89 15.38 6.29 -0.82
CA MET A 89 15.88 7.57 -0.31
C MET A 89 16.38 7.46 1.14
N HIS A 90 16.29 6.28 1.76
CA HIS A 90 16.57 6.12 3.18
C HIS A 90 18.08 6.18 3.46
N PRO A 91 18.58 7.15 4.24
CA PRO A 91 20.02 7.43 4.33
C PRO A 91 20.85 6.34 5.03
N SER A 92 20.19 5.48 5.82
CA SER A 92 20.84 4.46 6.65
C SER A 92 20.54 3.01 6.25
N ILE A 93 19.79 2.78 5.16
CA ILE A 93 19.44 1.44 4.67
C ILE A 93 19.98 1.34 3.25
N ASP A 94 21.00 0.50 3.05
CA ASP A 94 21.51 0.20 1.72
C ASP A 94 20.59 -0.81 1.02
N CYS A 95 19.71 -0.28 0.17
CA CYS A 95 18.77 -1.04 -0.65
C CYS A 95 19.33 -1.44 -2.02
N PHE A 96 20.60 -1.13 -2.34
CA PHE A 96 21.19 -1.50 -3.63
C PHE A 96 21.43 -3.02 -3.73
N CYS A 97 21.93 -3.61 -2.64
CA CYS A 97 22.16 -5.05 -2.52
C CYS A 97 21.26 -5.72 -1.47
N SER A 98 20.23 -5.03 -0.99
CA SER A 98 19.29 -5.56 0.02
C SER A 98 17.85 -5.28 -0.38
N GLY A 99 16.94 -6.16 0.02
CA GLY A 99 15.53 -6.02 -0.29
C GLY A 99 14.63 -6.82 0.66
N SER A 100 13.33 -6.77 0.41
CA SER A 100 12.35 -7.63 1.07
C SER A 100 11.28 -8.02 0.07
N THR A 101 10.86 -9.29 0.09
CA THR A 101 9.54 -9.63 -0.47
C THR A 101 8.47 -9.23 0.54
N ALA A 102 7.25 -9.00 0.06
CA ALA A 102 6.13 -8.62 0.90
C ALA A 102 4.84 -9.25 0.34
N VAL A 103 4.18 -10.05 1.15
CA VAL A 103 2.81 -10.53 0.90
C VAL A 103 1.92 -9.86 1.93
N SER A 104 0.80 -9.29 1.49
CA SER A 104 -0.12 -8.55 2.35
C SER A 104 -1.56 -8.99 2.09
N LEU A 105 -2.34 -9.08 3.15
CA LEU A 105 -3.75 -9.45 3.13
C LEU A 105 -4.52 -8.49 4.03
N VAL A 106 -5.63 -7.98 3.52
CA VAL A 106 -6.62 -7.23 4.31
C VAL A 106 -7.88 -8.06 4.36
N LYS A 107 -8.33 -8.38 5.58
CA LYS A 107 -9.65 -8.92 5.84
C LYS A 107 -10.58 -7.75 6.13
N GLN A 108 -11.71 -7.71 5.41
CA GLN A 108 -12.85 -6.86 5.68
C GLN A 108 -14.03 -7.68 6.20
#